data_AF-A0AAJ7IWV0-F1
#
_entry.id   AF-A0AAJ7IWV0-F1
#
_cell.length_a   1.000
_cell.length_b   1.000
_cell.length_c   1.000
_cell.angle_alpha   90.00
_cell.angle_beta   90.00
_cell.angle_gamma   90.00
#
_symmetry.space_group_name_H-M   'P 1'
#
loop_
_entity.id
_entity.type
_entity.pdbx_description
1 polymer ?
#
loop_
_entity_poly.entity_id
_entity_poly.type
_entity_poly.pdbx_seq_one_letter_code
_entity_poly.pdbx_strand_id
1 'polypeptide(L)'
;MEQEDEGREYEGEAKEYPTPKSSSIFEDTTRALTQSEAGECLHTLGKCDSGLGYAYLGLNASNKGLTDIRIIPMFKYVLYVNVSGNRLTTEALNVLSSMKYLLMLQADKNQVSSAELEPLPYLQVLTLNKNKLTSTSGISHRLLECLELNHNNIQEVTLNPYDLENLKTLELRGNILTSTNGIFFPGLTRLYLAENQIEKLEGLEILVNLKILHLRSNKISNLDGFDARCGKLNYLNLRNNEMSKISELEKLSCLSALETLIILENPIVGDIEEDEEVAYRRIVLAMLPHLIRLDKNPVLYQERRDAKEFHRQMLRDGTTFADLDVDPINTG
;
A
#
# COMPACT_ATOMS: atom_id res chain seq x y z
N MET A 1 70.86 54.01 19.39
CA MET A 1 71.91 53.27 18.67
C MET A 1 71.18 52.18 17.91
N GLU A 2 70.49 52.54 16.83
CA GLU A 2 71.01 52.67 15.46
C GLU A 2 71.49 51.33 14.86
N GLN A 3 70.78 50.95 13.77
CA GLN A 3 71.27 50.25 12.57
C GLN A 3 71.51 48.73 12.72
N GLU A 4 71.27 47.82 11.75
CA GLU A 4 71.03 47.76 10.29
C GLU A 4 70.31 46.40 10.03
N ASP A 5 69.37 46.29 9.09
CA ASP A 5 69.53 45.81 7.70
C ASP A 5 70.27 44.46 7.51
N GLU A 6 69.56 43.46 6.98
CA GLU A 6 69.90 42.76 5.73
C GLU A 6 69.02 41.51 5.51
N GLY A 7 68.58 41.37 4.27
CA GLY A 7 67.56 40.43 3.83
C GLY A 7 68.04 39.02 3.49
N ARG A 8 67.06 38.16 3.19
CA ARG A 8 67.25 36.93 2.43
C ARG A 8 66.07 36.72 1.48
N GLU A 9 66.41 36.72 0.20
CA GLU A 9 65.61 36.21 -0.90
C GLU A 9 65.35 34.71 -0.72
N TYR A 10 64.14 34.25 -1.06
CA TYR A 10 63.90 32.86 -1.43
C TYR A 10 62.97 32.81 -2.64
N GLU A 11 63.53 32.26 -3.71
CA GLU A 11 62.87 31.94 -4.97
C GLU A 11 61.88 30.79 -4.82
N GLY A 12 60.72 30.95 -5.45
CA GLY A 12 60.08 29.99 -6.35
C GLY A 12 59.82 28.56 -5.89
N GLU A 13 58.53 28.26 -5.61
CA GLU A 13 57.88 27.03 -6.07
C GLU A 13 56.38 27.32 -6.29
N ALA A 14 55.98 27.50 -7.55
CA ALA A 14 54.58 27.64 -7.93
C ALA A 14 53.90 26.25 -7.89
N LYS A 15 53.10 26.00 -6.86
CA LYS A 15 52.21 24.84 -6.80
C LYS A 15 51.02 25.08 -7.73
N GLU A 16 51.00 24.39 -8.87
CA GLU A 16 49.79 24.24 -9.68
C GLU A 16 48.74 23.48 -8.87
N TYR A 17 47.69 24.18 -8.43
CA TYR A 17 46.50 23.54 -7.90
C TYR A 17 45.65 23.03 -9.07
N PRO A 18 45.18 21.77 -9.06
CA PRO A 18 44.24 21.32 -10.07
C PRO A 18 42.98 22.19 -9.96
N THR A 19 42.60 22.84 -11.05
CA THR A 19 41.29 23.47 -11.17
C THR A 19 40.21 22.41 -10.91
N PRO A 20 39.20 22.69 -10.08
CA PRO A 20 38.07 21.79 -9.97
C PRO A 20 37.45 21.70 -11.37
N LYS A 21 37.45 20.51 -11.98
CA LYS A 21 36.58 20.22 -13.11
C LYS A 21 35.19 20.69 -12.69
N SER A 22 34.64 21.64 -13.43
CA SER A 22 33.30 22.16 -13.15
C SER A 22 32.39 20.96 -13.04
N SER A 23 31.91 20.72 -11.82
CA SER A 23 30.85 19.77 -11.56
C SER A 23 29.72 20.17 -12.49
N SER A 24 29.38 19.25 -13.38
CA SER A 24 28.25 19.30 -14.29
C SER A 24 27.14 20.17 -13.72
N ILE A 25 26.89 21.31 -14.38
CA ILE A 25 25.61 22.00 -14.28
C ILE A 25 24.60 20.95 -14.71
N PHE A 26 23.97 20.29 -13.75
CA PHE A 26 22.74 19.57 -14.02
C PHE A 26 21.75 20.66 -14.38
N GLU A 27 21.63 20.91 -15.67
CA GLU A 27 20.49 21.61 -16.23
C GLU A 27 19.26 20.79 -15.83
N ASP A 28 18.66 21.18 -14.71
CA ASP A 28 17.31 20.80 -14.33
C ASP A 28 16.37 21.49 -15.33
N THR A 29 16.39 20.99 -16.57
CA THR A 29 15.60 21.56 -17.65
C THR A 29 14.14 21.29 -17.34
N THR A 30 13.46 22.34 -16.90
CA THR A 30 12.01 22.37 -16.78
C THR A 30 11.38 21.84 -18.07
N ARG A 31 10.62 20.76 -17.96
CA ARG A 31 9.87 20.16 -19.06
C ARG A 31 8.39 20.44 -18.84
N ALA A 32 7.95 21.59 -19.33
CA ALA A 32 6.55 22.00 -19.27
C ALA A 32 5.74 21.32 -20.37
N LEU A 33 4.53 20.86 -20.05
CA LEU A 33 3.55 20.41 -21.04
C LEU A 33 3.07 21.64 -21.83
N THR A 34 3.34 21.68 -23.13
CA THR A 34 2.90 22.80 -23.97
C THR A 34 1.41 22.70 -24.27
N GLN A 35 0.79 23.80 -24.70
CA GLN A 35 -0.63 23.80 -25.08
C GLN A 35 -0.93 22.85 -26.25
N SER A 36 -0.03 22.76 -27.24
CA SER A 36 -0.19 21.85 -28.37
C SER A 36 -0.17 20.40 -27.92
N GLU A 37 0.82 20.02 -27.10
CA GLU A 37 0.95 18.67 -26.56
C GLU A 37 -0.22 18.31 -25.66
N ALA A 38 -0.67 19.25 -24.83
CA ALA A 38 -1.85 19.04 -23.98
C ALA A 38 -3.11 18.79 -24.82
N GLY A 39 -3.25 19.47 -25.97
CA GLY A 39 -4.33 19.22 -26.93
C GLY A 39 -4.31 17.80 -27.49
N GLU A 40 -3.12 17.25 -27.77
CA GLU A 40 -2.94 15.86 -28.20
C GLU A 40 -3.19 14.83 -27.09
N CYS A 41 -3.09 15.25 -25.82
CA CYS A 41 -3.37 14.40 -24.66
C CYS A 41 -4.87 14.27 -24.35
N LEU A 42 -5.71 15.12 -24.94
CA LEU A 42 -7.16 15.10 -24.70
C LEU A 42 -7.80 13.87 -25.33
N HIS A 43 -8.70 13.25 -24.59
CA HIS A 43 -9.47 12.09 -25.04
C HIS A 43 -10.83 12.05 -24.34
N THR A 44 -11.66 11.06 -24.70
CA THR A 44 -13.01 10.83 -24.17
C THR A 44 -13.95 12.02 -24.41
N LEU A 45 -14.75 11.95 -25.47
CA LEU A 45 -15.79 12.95 -25.73
C LEU A 45 -17.02 12.72 -24.83
N GLY A 46 -17.40 13.76 -24.09
CA GLY A 46 -18.66 13.84 -23.35
C GLY A 46 -19.61 14.83 -24.00
N LYS A 47 -20.92 14.57 -23.90
CA LYS A 47 -21.93 15.54 -24.32
C LYS A 47 -22.07 16.63 -23.26
N CYS A 48 -22.13 17.88 -23.70
CA CYS A 48 -22.53 18.99 -22.83
C CYS A 48 -24.04 18.88 -22.50
N ASP A 49 -24.50 19.57 -21.45
CA ASP A 49 -25.89 19.51 -20.96
C ASP A 49 -26.94 19.85 -22.03
N SER A 50 -26.61 20.68 -23.01
CA SER A 50 -27.50 21.01 -24.13
C SER A 50 -27.69 19.86 -25.13
N GLY A 51 -26.84 18.82 -25.08
CA GLY A 51 -26.78 17.74 -26.04
C GLY A 51 -26.25 18.15 -27.43
N LEU A 52 -25.99 19.44 -27.65
CA LEU A 52 -25.60 20.03 -28.94
C LEU A 52 -24.09 20.23 -29.08
N GLY A 53 -23.32 20.00 -28.01
CA GLY A 53 -21.88 20.16 -27.98
C GLY A 53 -21.18 18.98 -27.34
N TYR A 54 -19.90 18.82 -27.65
CA TYR A 54 -19.02 17.84 -27.03
C TYR A 54 -17.82 18.54 -26.39
N ALA A 55 -17.34 17.99 -25.29
CA ALA A 55 -16.10 18.40 -24.64
C ALA A 55 -15.24 17.16 -24.34
N TYR A 56 -13.93 17.34 -24.30
CA TYR A 56 -13.02 16.30 -23.83
C TYR A 56 -13.08 16.22 -22.30
N LEU A 57 -13.34 15.01 -21.80
CA LEU A 57 -13.46 14.72 -20.37
C LEU A 57 -12.17 14.10 -19.80
N GLY A 58 -11.28 13.60 -20.65
CA GLY A 58 -10.04 12.95 -20.22
C GLY A 58 -8.79 13.66 -20.77
N LEU A 59 -7.71 13.62 -19.99
CA LEU A 59 -6.39 14.06 -20.42
C LEU A 59 -5.33 13.06 -19.94
N ASN A 60 -4.59 12.47 -20.89
CA ASN A 60 -3.49 11.55 -20.61
C ASN A 60 -2.15 12.13 -21.06
N ALA A 61 -1.41 12.69 -20.11
CA ALA A 61 -0.07 13.23 -20.28
C ALA A 61 1.00 12.35 -19.63
N SER A 62 0.78 11.03 -19.58
CA SER A 62 1.72 10.09 -18.97
C SER A 62 3.02 9.91 -19.77
N ASN A 63 4.11 9.57 -19.07
CA ASN A 63 5.41 9.19 -19.63
C ASN A 63 6.04 10.22 -20.59
N LYS A 64 5.90 11.51 -20.28
CA LYS A 64 6.41 12.62 -21.11
C LYS A 64 7.62 13.33 -20.49
N GLY A 65 8.09 12.85 -19.33
CA GLY A 65 9.20 13.45 -18.59
C GLY A 65 8.86 14.84 -18.05
N LEU A 66 7.58 15.12 -17.78
CA LEU A 66 7.10 16.44 -17.39
C LEU A 66 7.57 16.81 -15.98
N THR A 67 7.95 18.08 -15.79
CA THR A 67 8.13 18.69 -14.47
C THR A 67 7.12 19.80 -14.20
N ASP A 68 6.39 20.25 -15.23
CA ASP A 68 5.41 21.32 -15.12
C ASP A 68 4.16 21.02 -15.96
N ILE A 69 3.00 21.09 -15.32
CA ILE A 69 1.66 20.79 -15.87
C ILE A 69 0.67 21.93 -15.67
N ARG A 70 1.13 23.18 -15.48
CA ARG A 70 0.29 24.37 -15.26
C ARG A 70 -0.75 24.63 -16.36
N ILE A 71 -0.56 24.04 -17.54
CA ILE A 71 -1.54 24.13 -18.64
C ILE A 71 -2.78 23.26 -18.41
N ILE A 72 -2.70 22.16 -17.65
CA ILE A 72 -3.79 21.19 -17.50
C ILE A 72 -5.08 21.84 -16.93
N PRO A 73 -5.01 22.71 -15.91
CA PRO A 73 -6.21 23.42 -15.42
C PRO A 73 -6.95 24.29 -16.44
N MET A 74 -6.35 24.61 -17.59
CA MET A 74 -7.04 25.37 -18.64
C MET A 74 -8.13 24.55 -19.35
N PHE A 75 -8.09 23.22 -19.26
CA PHE A 75 -9.07 22.31 -19.86
C PHE A 75 -10.24 22.05 -18.89
N LYS A 76 -11.12 23.05 -18.77
CA LYS A 76 -12.18 23.14 -17.75
C LYS A 76 -13.17 21.97 -17.66
N TYR A 77 -13.31 21.18 -18.73
CA TYR A 77 -14.25 20.06 -18.79
C TYR A 77 -13.59 18.70 -18.51
N VAL A 78 -12.27 18.67 -18.30
CA VAL A 78 -11.56 17.44 -17.98
C VAL A 78 -11.89 17.01 -16.55
N LEU A 79 -12.33 15.76 -16.42
CA LEU A 79 -12.71 15.08 -15.18
C LEU A 79 -11.73 13.95 -14.81
N TYR A 80 -10.98 13.44 -15.79
CA TYR A 80 -10.01 12.35 -15.63
C TYR A 80 -8.62 12.82 -16.07
N VAL A 81 -7.66 12.85 -15.15
CA VAL A 81 -6.29 13.27 -15.44
C VAL A 81 -5.32 12.13 -15.14
N ASN A 82 -4.53 11.75 -16.13
CA ASN A 82 -3.38 10.86 -15.95
C ASN A 82 -2.08 11.59 -16.30
N VAL A 83 -1.24 11.77 -15.29
CA VAL A 83 0.10 12.39 -15.37
C VAL A 83 1.19 11.44 -14.86
N SER A 84 0.93 10.14 -14.92
CA SER A 84 1.83 9.10 -14.39
C SER A 84 3.14 8.98 -15.19
N GLY A 85 4.22 8.54 -14.55
CA GLY A 85 5.51 8.31 -15.22
C GLY A 85 6.22 9.60 -15.64
N ASN A 86 6.04 10.67 -14.87
CA ASN A 86 6.70 11.95 -15.09
C ASN A 86 7.70 12.24 -13.95
N ARG A 87 8.16 13.49 -13.85
CA ARG A 87 9.10 13.95 -12.82
C ARG A 87 8.44 14.98 -11.89
N LEU A 88 7.12 14.91 -11.73
CA LEU A 88 6.35 15.91 -10.99
C LEU A 88 6.65 15.86 -9.49
N THR A 89 6.93 17.01 -8.90
CA THR A 89 6.99 17.21 -7.46
C THR A 89 5.59 17.48 -6.89
N THR A 90 5.49 17.56 -5.56
CA THR A 90 4.26 17.96 -4.87
C THR A 90 3.72 19.30 -5.39
N GLU A 91 4.58 20.31 -5.55
CA GLU A 91 4.22 21.65 -6.03
C GLU A 91 3.70 21.61 -7.46
N ALA A 92 4.34 20.81 -8.32
CA ALA A 92 3.92 20.64 -9.71
C ALA A 92 2.54 19.97 -9.81
N LEU A 93 2.22 19.05 -8.90
CA LEU A 93 0.92 18.38 -8.84
C LEU A 93 -0.18 19.28 -8.26
N ASN A 94 0.16 20.14 -7.29
CA ASN A 94 -0.80 20.98 -6.59
C ASN A 94 -1.54 21.97 -7.52
N VAL A 95 -1.05 22.25 -8.73
CA VAL A 95 -1.78 23.09 -9.71
C VAL A 95 -3.16 22.52 -10.07
N LEU A 96 -3.34 21.19 -9.94
CA LEU A 96 -4.60 20.50 -10.22
C LEU A 96 -5.68 20.76 -9.15
N SER A 97 -5.34 21.32 -7.99
CA SER A 97 -6.29 21.75 -6.95
C SER A 97 -7.38 22.72 -7.44
N SER A 98 -7.10 23.43 -8.53
CA SER A 98 -8.03 24.35 -9.19
C SER A 98 -9.11 23.61 -10.02
N MET A 99 -8.91 22.34 -10.36
CA MET A 99 -9.84 21.52 -11.13
C MET A 99 -10.91 20.92 -10.21
N LYS A 100 -11.87 21.75 -9.77
CA LYS A 100 -12.84 21.38 -8.72
C LYS A 100 -13.72 20.17 -9.04
N TYR A 101 -13.92 19.84 -10.31
CA TYR A 101 -14.76 18.72 -10.75
C TYR A 101 -13.97 17.45 -11.09
N LEU A 102 -12.67 17.40 -10.77
CA LEU A 102 -11.84 16.23 -11.04
C LEU A 102 -12.40 15.01 -10.30
N LEU A 103 -12.70 13.95 -11.04
CA LEU A 103 -13.21 12.68 -10.52
C LEU A 103 -12.08 11.67 -10.29
N MET A 104 -11.03 11.74 -11.12
CA MET A 104 -9.91 10.80 -11.06
C MET A 104 -8.58 11.49 -11.34
N LEU A 105 -7.62 11.23 -10.47
CA LEU A 105 -6.23 11.66 -10.63
C LEU A 105 -5.30 10.45 -10.54
N GLN A 106 -4.60 10.16 -11.64
CA GLN A 106 -3.50 9.21 -11.67
C GLN A 106 -2.17 9.95 -11.78
N ALA A 107 -1.34 9.85 -10.74
CA ALA A 107 -0.03 10.48 -10.67
C ALA A 107 1.06 9.49 -10.20
N ASP A 108 0.92 8.23 -10.61
CA ASP A 108 1.88 7.18 -10.29
C ASP A 108 3.27 7.47 -10.88
N LYS A 109 4.34 6.94 -10.27
CA LYS A 109 5.72 7.03 -10.77
C LYS A 109 6.13 8.49 -11.03
N ASN A 110 6.03 9.32 -10.00
CA ASN A 110 6.46 10.71 -9.98
C ASN A 110 7.45 10.93 -8.82
N GLN A 111 7.67 12.19 -8.42
CA GLN A 111 8.55 12.59 -7.32
C GLN A 111 7.77 13.25 -6.18
N VAL A 112 6.50 12.90 -6.03
CA VAL A 112 5.60 13.48 -5.01
C VAL A 112 6.03 13.00 -3.62
N SER A 113 6.32 13.93 -2.72
CA SER A 113 6.77 13.65 -1.35
C SER A 113 5.69 13.92 -0.31
N SER A 114 4.66 14.68 -0.66
CA SER A 114 3.49 14.95 0.17
C SER A 114 2.22 14.85 -0.66
N ALA A 115 1.15 14.33 -0.07
CA ALA A 115 -0.17 14.24 -0.68
C ALA A 115 -1.12 15.35 -0.19
N GLU A 116 -0.56 16.43 0.40
CA GLU A 116 -1.26 17.66 0.75
C GLU A 116 -1.71 18.39 -0.51
N LEU A 117 -2.84 17.94 -1.04
CA LEU A 117 -3.59 18.62 -2.07
C LEU A 117 -4.75 19.35 -1.40
N GLU A 118 -4.97 20.59 -1.82
CA GLU A 118 -6.22 21.29 -1.49
C GLU A 118 -7.43 20.39 -1.83
N PRO A 119 -8.47 20.35 -0.99
CA PRO A 119 -9.58 19.43 -1.18
C PRO A 119 -10.18 19.48 -2.59
N LEU A 120 -10.22 18.31 -3.24
CA LEU A 120 -10.89 18.07 -4.51
C LEU A 120 -12.27 17.45 -4.22
N PRO A 121 -13.36 18.23 -4.24
CA PRO A 121 -14.63 17.84 -3.62
C PRO A 121 -15.34 16.67 -4.30
N TYR A 122 -15.01 16.40 -5.58
CA TYR A 122 -15.61 15.31 -6.35
C TYR A 122 -14.63 14.18 -6.66
N LEU A 123 -13.42 14.19 -6.10
CA LEU A 123 -12.42 13.17 -6.38
C LEU A 123 -12.87 11.82 -5.80
N GLN A 124 -12.95 10.82 -6.67
CA GLN A 124 -13.38 9.45 -6.35
C GLN A 124 -12.21 8.47 -6.39
N VAL A 125 -11.21 8.71 -7.24
CA VAL A 125 -10.05 7.85 -7.41
C VAL A 125 -8.77 8.69 -7.39
N LEU A 126 -7.84 8.32 -6.50
CA LEU A 126 -6.52 8.92 -6.40
C LEU A 126 -5.46 7.82 -6.40
N THR A 127 -4.55 7.86 -7.37
CA THR A 127 -3.40 6.95 -7.42
C THR A 127 -2.09 7.74 -7.37
N LEU A 128 -1.27 7.42 -6.37
CA LEU A 128 0.06 7.99 -6.13
C LEU A 128 1.09 6.88 -5.95
N ASN A 129 0.93 5.76 -6.66
CA ASN A 129 1.82 4.61 -6.55
C ASN A 129 3.25 5.00 -6.98
N LYS A 130 4.28 4.41 -6.39
CA LYS A 130 5.70 4.62 -6.78
C LYS A 130 6.11 6.10 -6.73
N ASN A 131 5.78 6.77 -5.63
CA ASN A 131 6.21 8.13 -5.32
C ASN A 131 7.18 8.11 -4.12
N LYS A 132 7.32 9.23 -3.41
CA LYS A 132 8.25 9.42 -2.29
C LYS A 132 7.51 9.77 -0.98
N LEU A 133 6.22 9.44 -0.88
CA LEU A 133 5.41 9.76 0.31
C LEU A 133 5.97 9.05 1.55
N THR A 134 6.05 9.75 2.67
CA THR A 134 6.47 9.19 3.97
C THR A 134 5.33 9.08 4.99
N SER A 135 4.22 9.76 4.73
CA SER A 135 2.98 9.69 5.50
C SER A 135 1.78 9.84 4.56
N THR A 136 0.58 9.62 5.09
CA THR A 136 -0.69 9.86 4.38
C THR A 136 -1.31 11.22 4.72
N SER A 137 -0.53 12.15 5.30
CA SER A 137 -1.02 13.49 5.66
C SER A 137 -1.56 14.23 4.44
N GLY A 138 -2.59 15.05 4.66
CA GLY A 138 -3.14 15.94 3.64
C GLY A 138 -4.17 15.34 2.68
N ILE A 139 -4.40 14.02 2.75
CA ILE A 139 -5.43 13.38 1.91
C ILE A 139 -6.79 13.55 2.59
N SER A 140 -7.54 14.56 2.17
CA SER A 140 -8.84 14.93 2.73
C SER A 140 -9.87 15.13 1.60
N HIS A 141 -10.48 14.05 1.14
CA HIS A 141 -11.33 14.01 -0.05
C HIS A 141 -12.59 13.17 0.19
N ARG A 142 -13.69 13.82 0.62
CA ARG A 142 -14.89 13.14 1.14
C ARG A 142 -15.51 12.08 0.22
N LEU A 143 -15.47 12.31 -1.09
CA LEU A 143 -16.05 11.40 -2.09
C LEU A 143 -15.05 10.34 -2.60
N LEU A 144 -13.85 10.27 -2.03
CA LEU A 144 -12.84 9.30 -2.44
C LEU A 144 -13.29 7.89 -2.10
N GLU A 145 -13.36 7.03 -3.11
CA GLU A 145 -13.74 5.62 -2.99
C GLU A 145 -12.53 4.69 -3.09
N CYS A 146 -11.52 5.08 -3.87
CA CYS A 146 -10.29 4.31 -4.09
C CYS A 146 -9.05 5.17 -3.88
N LEU A 147 -8.18 4.74 -2.97
CA LEU A 147 -6.89 5.36 -2.69
C LEU A 147 -5.76 4.34 -2.87
N GLU A 148 -4.87 4.59 -3.83
CA GLU A 148 -3.71 3.74 -4.11
C GLU A 148 -2.41 4.47 -3.82
N LEU A 149 -1.65 3.97 -2.84
CA LEU A 149 -0.39 4.53 -2.33
C LEU A 149 0.74 3.49 -2.34
N ASN A 150 0.67 2.50 -3.23
CA ASN A 150 1.61 1.39 -3.27
C ASN A 150 3.04 1.87 -3.58
N HIS A 151 4.05 1.19 -3.02
CA HIS A 151 5.46 1.44 -3.27
C HIS A 151 5.88 2.89 -2.99
N ASN A 152 5.50 3.40 -1.81
CA ASN A 152 6.00 4.64 -1.24
C ASN A 152 6.89 4.30 -0.02
N ASN A 153 7.19 5.29 0.83
CA ASN A 153 7.98 5.14 2.06
C ASN A 153 7.12 5.41 3.30
N ILE A 154 5.82 5.07 3.26
CA ILE A 154 4.87 5.42 4.33
C ILE A 154 5.14 4.58 5.58
N GLN A 155 5.38 5.26 6.70
CA GLN A 155 5.62 4.63 8.02
C GLN A 155 4.37 4.61 8.91
N GLU A 156 3.49 5.59 8.73
CA GLU A 156 2.30 5.78 9.54
C GLU A 156 1.13 6.21 8.67
N VAL A 157 -0.05 5.67 8.97
CA VAL A 157 -1.33 6.11 8.40
C VAL A 157 -1.94 7.15 9.32
N THR A 158 -1.96 8.40 8.86
CA THR A 158 -2.53 9.57 9.56
C THR A 158 -3.81 10.09 8.89
N LEU A 159 -4.43 9.26 8.06
CA LEU A 159 -5.68 9.59 7.37
C LEU A 159 -6.81 9.84 8.38
N ASN A 160 -7.66 10.84 8.10
CA ASN A 160 -8.83 11.14 8.92
C ASN A 160 -10.07 10.39 8.38
N PRO A 161 -10.70 9.47 9.15
CA PRO A 161 -11.90 8.76 8.74
C PRO A 161 -13.09 9.65 8.38
N TYR A 162 -13.22 10.81 9.01
CA TYR A 162 -14.31 11.76 8.75
C TYR A 162 -14.16 12.47 7.39
N ASP A 163 -12.94 12.53 6.86
CA ASP A 163 -12.66 13.16 5.57
C ASP A 163 -12.73 12.16 4.41
N LEU A 164 -12.91 10.86 4.70
CA LEU A 164 -12.85 9.76 3.74
C LEU A 164 -14.02 8.77 3.96
N GLU A 165 -15.21 9.29 4.27
CA GLU A 165 -16.41 8.50 4.60
C GLU A 165 -16.81 7.47 3.52
N ASN A 166 -16.48 7.76 2.26
CA ASN A 166 -16.82 6.89 1.12
C ASN A 166 -15.73 5.87 0.76
N LEU A 167 -14.57 5.89 1.42
CA LEU A 167 -13.44 5.04 1.05
C LEU A 167 -13.80 3.56 1.14
N LYS A 168 -13.68 2.85 0.01
CA LYS A 168 -14.00 1.42 -0.13
C LYS A 168 -12.76 0.57 -0.32
N THR A 169 -11.73 1.12 -0.96
CA THR A 169 -10.47 0.45 -1.27
C THR A 169 -9.30 1.31 -0.84
N LEU A 170 -8.40 0.73 -0.05
CA LEU A 170 -7.13 1.32 0.35
C LEU A 170 -6.00 0.36 0.01
N GLU A 171 -5.06 0.83 -0.82
CA GLU A 171 -3.86 0.08 -1.19
C GLU A 171 -2.59 0.76 -0.69
N LEU A 172 -1.83 0.03 0.11
CA LEU A 172 -0.61 0.48 0.79
C LEU A 172 0.52 -0.56 0.64
N ARG A 173 0.48 -1.38 -0.41
CA ARG A 173 1.50 -2.42 -0.65
C ARG A 173 2.89 -1.80 -0.79
N GLY A 174 3.93 -2.44 -0.27
CA GLY A 174 5.31 -2.00 -0.53
C GLY A 174 5.68 -0.70 0.19
N ASN A 175 5.14 -0.48 1.39
CA ASN A 175 5.51 0.62 2.26
C ASN A 175 6.32 0.08 3.47
N ILE A 176 6.46 0.86 4.53
CA ILE A 176 7.23 0.52 5.72
C ILE A 176 6.40 0.60 7.00
N LEU A 177 5.11 0.26 6.89
CA LEU A 177 4.18 0.17 8.02
C LEU A 177 4.58 -0.96 8.96
N THR A 178 4.53 -0.71 10.28
CA THR A 178 4.85 -1.71 11.33
C THR A 178 3.60 -2.22 12.08
N SER A 179 2.46 -1.54 11.93
CA SER A 179 1.16 -2.03 12.39
C SER A 179 0.02 -1.57 11.47
N THR A 180 -1.18 -2.09 11.70
CA THR A 180 -2.41 -1.63 10.99
C THR A 180 -3.08 -0.43 11.66
N ASN A 181 -2.45 0.14 12.70
CA ASN A 181 -2.95 1.31 13.41
C ASN A 181 -3.14 2.52 12.47
N GLY A 182 -4.13 3.36 12.76
CA GLY A 182 -4.50 4.52 11.94
C GLY A 182 -5.43 4.19 10.76
N ILE A 183 -5.68 2.92 10.47
CA ILE A 183 -6.61 2.49 9.42
C ILE A 183 -8.01 2.30 10.03
N PHE A 184 -8.71 3.41 10.30
CA PHE A 184 -9.98 3.42 11.04
C PHE A 184 -11.20 3.72 10.16
N PHE A 185 -11.35 3.00 9.05
CA PHE A 185 -12.36 3.28 8.02
C PHE A 185 -13.52 2.27 8.05
N PRO A 186 -14.64 2.55 8.74
CA PRO A 186 -15.74 1.60 8.87
C PRO A 186 -16.42 1.27 7.52
N GLY A 187 -16.29 2.15 6.52
CA GLY A 187 -16.81 1.95 5.16
C GLY A 187 -15.92 1.08 4.26
N LEU A 188 -14.70 0.76 4.69
CA LEU A 188 -13.69 0.06 3.89
C LEU A 188 -14.10 -1.39 3.64
N THR A 189 -13.91 -1.85 2.40
CA THR A 189 -14.26 -3.21 1.98
C THR A 189 -13.05 -4.03 1.54
N ARG A 190 -11.98 -3.36 1.09
CA ARG A 190 -10.74 -3.98 0.63
C ARG A 190 -9.54 -3.22 1.17
N LEU A 191 -8.64 -3.96 1.80
CA LEU A 191 -7.41 -3.43 2.37
C LEU A 191 -6.22 -4.27 1.91
N TYR A 192 -5.26 -3.61 1.24
CA TYR A 192 -4.07 -4.26 0.70
C TYR A 192 -2.82 -3.68 1.37
N LEU A 193 -2.17 -4.50 2.19
CA LEU A 193 -1.01 -4.16 3.03
C LEU A 193 0.18 -5.09 2.78
N ALA A 194 0.21 -5.77 1.64
CA ALA A 194 1.28 -6.71 1.32
C ALA A 194 2.65 -6.00 1.24
N GLU A 195 3.75 -6.71 1.49
CA GLU A 195 5.11 -6.16 1.39
C GLU A 195 5.32 -4.92 2.29
N ASN A 196 4.88 -5.00 3.55
CA ASN A 196 5.19 -4.02 4.59
C ASN A 196 6.08 -4.67 5.67
N GLN A 197 6.17 -4.08 6.86
CA GLN A 197 6.91 -4.59 8.02
C GLN A 197 5.96 -4.81 9.20
N ILE A 198 4.69 -5.16 8.93
CA ILE A 198 3.64 -5.23 9.94
C ILE A 198 3.91 -6.38 10.91
N GLU A 199 4.00 -6.06 12.20
CA GLU A 199 4.17 -7.01 13.30
C GLU A 199 2.92 -7.10 14.18
N LYS A 200 2.08 -6.05 14.18
CA LYS A 200 0.89 -5.94 15.04
C LYS A 200 -0.37 -5.61 14.25
N LEU A 201 -1.46 -6.28 14.60
CA LEU A 201 -2.79 -6.03 14.07
C LEU A 201 -3.59 -5.21 15.10
N GLU A 202 -3.88 -3.97 14.75
CA GLU A 202 -4.53 -2.98 15.61
C GLU A 202 -5.67 -2.29 14.84
N GLY A 203 -6.80 -2.05 15.50
CA GLY A 203 -7.92 -1.28 14.91
C GLY A 203 -8.74 -2.03 13.86
N LEU A 204 -8.48 -3.32 13.62
CA LEU A 204 -9.23 -4.11 12.64
C LEU A 204 -10.71 -4.22 13.00
N GLU A 205 -11.04 -4.13 14.29
CA GLU A 205 -12.40 -4.16 14.79
C GLU A 205 -13.28 -2.99 14.32
N ILE A 206 -12.65 -1.89 13.88
CA ILE A 206 -13.34 -0.71 13.33
C ILE A 206 -13.76 -0.98 11.88
N LEU A 207 -13.07 -1.88 11.18
CA LEU A 207 -13.27 -2.22 9.78
C LEU A 207 -14.43 -3.21 9.59
N VAL A 208 -15.60 -2.89 10.16
CA VAL A 208 -16.79 -3.75 10.22
C VAL A 208 -17.38 -4.16 8.86
N ASN A 209 -16.97 -3.49 7.77
CA ASN A 209 -17.37 -3.80 6.41
C ASN A 209 -16.28 -4.47 5.57
N LEU A 210 -15.11 -4.76 6.16
CA LEU A 210 -13.98 -5.34 5.45
C LEU A 210 -14.32 -6.75 4.98
N LYS A 211 -14.05 -7.02 3.71
CA LYS A 211 -14.24 -8.33 3.08
C LYS A 211 -12.92 -8.97 2.70
N ILE A 212 -11.99 -8.15 2.21
CA ILE A 212 -10.68 -8.59 1.71
C ILE A 212 -9.58 -7.92 2.51
N LEU A 213 -8.73 -8.73 3.15
CA LEU A 213 -7.51 -8.28 3.82
C LEU A 213 -6.29 -9.02 3.27
N HIS A 214 -5.36 -8.27 2.68
CA HIS A 214 -4.11 -8.77 2.13
C HIS A 214 -2.92 -8.32 2.99
N LEU A 215 -2.27 -9.27 3.66
CA LEU A 215 -1.14 -9.05 4.57
C LEU A 215 0.10 -9.88 4.15
N ARG A 216 0.17 -10.33 2.90
CA ARG A 216 1.29 -11.14 2.39
C ARG A 216 2.63 -10.43 2.58
N SER A 217 3.70 -11.16 2.94
CA SER A 217 5.06 -10.61 3.05
C SER A 217 5.11 -9.46 4.08
N ASN A 218 4.79 -9.81 5.32
CA ASN A 218 4.91 -8.96 6.52
C ASN A 218 5.66 -9.76 7.61
N LYS A 219 5.62 -9.29 8.87
CA LYS A 219 6.31 -9.88 10.02
C LYS A 219 5.33 -10.34 11.10
N ILE A 220 4.14 -10.78 10.69
CA ILE A 220 3.08 -11.15 11.62
C ILE A 220 3.40 -12.52 12.21
N SER A 221 3.59 -12.58 13.52
CA SER A 221 3.81 -13.83 14.27
C SER A 221 2.65 -14.20 15.17
N ASN A 222 1.77 -13.24 15.49
CA ASN A 222 0.58 -13.41 16.32
C ASN A 222 -0.65 -12.80 15.62
N LEU A 223 -1.82 -13.36 15.89
CA LEU A 223 -3.09 -12.92 15.30
C LEU A 223 -3.97 -12.16 16.30
N ASP A 224 -3.35 -11.57 17.32
CA ASP A 224 -4.02 -10.66 18.25
C ASP A 224 -4.42 -9.39 17.48
N GLY A 225 -5.72 -9.10 17.45
CA GLY A 225 -6.30 -7.99 16.68
C GLY A 225 -7.55 -8.37 15.90
N PHE A 226 -7.78 -9.67 15.67
CA PHE A 226 -9.06 -10.15 15.16
C PHE A 226 -10.08 -10.34 16.28
N ASP A 227 -11.31 -9.90 16.04
CA ASP A 227 -12.46 -10.21 16.88
C ASP A 227 -13.74 -10.37 16.04
N ALA A 228 -14.86 -10.70 16.71
CA ALA A 228 -16.14 -10.97 16.06
C ALA A 228 -16.72 -9.78 15.26
N ARG A 229 -16.26 -8.53 15.48
CA ARG A 229 -16.66 -7.35 14.69
C ARG A 229 -16.08 -7.39 13.28
N CYS A 230 -15.02 -8.16 13.05
CA CYS A 230 -14.49 -8.47 11.72
C CYS A 230 -15.37 -9.49 10.95
N GLY A 231 -16.65 -9.61 11.29
CA GLY A 231 -17.54 -10.67 10.83
C GLY A 231 -17.95 -10.65 9.35
N LYS A 232 -17.46 -9.70 8.54
CA LYS A 232 -17.65 -9.68 7.08
C LYS A 232 -16.39 -10.09 6.29
N LEU A 233 -15.27 -10.32 6.98
CA LEU A 233 -14.01 -10.67 6.36
C LEU A 233 -14.13 -12.08 5.77
N ASN A 234 -14.10 -12.18 4.44
CA ASN A 234 -14.27 -13.45 3.73
C ASN A 234 -12.98 -13.98 3.11
N TYR A 235 -11.99 -13.10 2.91
CA TYR A 235 -10.70 -13.44 2.34
C TYR A 235 -9.58 -12.83 3.19
N LEU A 236 -8.70 -13.69 3.69
CA LEU A 236 -7.52 -13.31 4.45
C LEU A 236 -6.27 -13.97 3.85
N ASN A 237 -5.29 -13.16 3.48
CA ASN A 237 -4.01 -13.64 2.98
C ASN A 237 -2.88 -13.22 3.90
N LEU A 238 -2.34 -14.19 4.62
CA LEU A 238 -1.21 -14.11 5.54
C LEU A 238 0.03 -14.82 4.98
N ARG A 239 0.09 -15.12 3.67
CA ARG A 239 1.23 -15.82 3.06
C ARG A 239 2.54 -15.09 3.37
N ASN A 240 3.62 -15.82 3.63
CA ASN A 240 4.95 -15.24 3.86
C ASN A 240 4.92 -14.24 5.03
N ASN A 241 4.67 -14.77 6.22
CA ASN A 241 4.72 -14.07 7.49
C ASN A 241 5.55 -14.93 8.48
N GLU A 242 5.56 -14.57 9.76
CA GLU A 242 6.44 -15.17 10.77
C GLU A 242 5.66 -16.02 11.79
N MET A 243 4.50 -16.56 11.41
CA MET A 243 3.72 -17.43 12.30
C MET A 243 4.44 -18.77 12.49
N SER A 244 4.77 -19.13 13.73
CA SER A 244 5.42 -20.40 14.10
C SER A 244 4.58 -21.32 14.98
N LYS A 245 3.47 -20.82 15.53
CA LYS A 245 2.54 -21.59 16.37
C LYS A 245 1.21 -21.81 15.67
N ILE A 246 0.77 -23.06 15.58
CA ILE A 246 -0.47 -23.41 14.89
C ILE A 246 -1.70 -22.97 15.69
N SER A 247 -1.58 -22.92 17.02
CA SER A 247 -2.64 -22.45 17.92
C SER A 247 -3.04 -20.99 17.69
N GLU A 248 -2.18 -20.16 17.10
CA GLU A 248 -2.52 -18.77 16.74
C GLU A 248 -3.72 -18.69 15.78
N LEU A 249 -3.91 -19.72 14.94
CA LEU A 249 -5.03 -19.77 14.00
C LEU A 249 -6.38 -19.98 14.72
N GLU A 250 -6.41 -20.44 15.98
CA GLU A 250 -7.64 -20.49 16.78
C GLU A 250 -8.27 -19.10 16.94
N LYS A 251 -7.46 -18.03 16.95
CA LYS A 251 -7.93 -16.63 17.08
C LYS A 251 -8.81 -16.21 15.90
N LEU A 252 -8.66 -16.86 14.75
CA LEU A 252 -9.50 -16.63 13.57
C LEU A 252 -10.89 -17.26 13.66
N SER A 253 -11.17 -18.08 14.68
CA SER A 253 -12.49 -18.72 14.88
C SER A 253 -13.63 -17.70 15.07
N CYS A 254 -13.31 -16.47 15.47
CA CYS A 254 -14.26 -15.37 15.56
C CYS A 254 -14.76 -14.86 14.19
N LEU A 255 -14.04 -15.17 13.10
CA LEU A 255 -14.31 -14.68 11.74
C LEU A 255 -15.30 -15.58 11.01
N SER A 256 -16.58 -15.54 11.41
CA SER A 256 -17.62 -16.45 10.90
C SER A 256 -17.86 -16.42 9.37
N ALA A 257 -17.47 -15.36 8.68
CA ALA A 257 -17.59 -15.24 7.22
C ALA A 257 -16.32 -15.64 6.45
N LEU A 258 -15.25 -16.09 7.13
CA LEU A 258 -13.97 -16.38 6.49
C LEU A 258 -14.11 -17.61 5.58
N GLU A 259 -14.03 -17.41 4.28
CA GLU A 259 -14.16 -18.48 3.29
C GLU A 259 -12.79 -18.91 2.74
N THR A 260 -11.86 -17.96 2.60
CA THR A 260 -10.54 -18.22 2.02
C THR A 260 -9.44 -17.73 2.95
N LEU A 261 -8.60 -18.67 3.37
CA LEU A 261 -7.40 -18.40 4.16
C LEU A 261 -6.16 -18.82 3.35
N ILE A 262 -5.13 -17.98 3.33
CA ILE A 262 -3.83 -18.30 2.73
C ILE A 262 -2.75 -18.04 3.77
N ILE A 263 -2.03 -19.09 4.17
CA ILE A 263 -0.97 -19.11 5.18
C ILE A 263 0.33 -19.75 4.68
N LEU A 264 0.42 -20.17 3.41
CA LEU A 264 1.67 -20.66 2.81
C LEU A 264 2.89 -19.78 3.14
N GLU A 265 4.08 -20.37 3.13
CA GLU A 265 5.35 -19.68 3.42
C GLU A 265 5.39 -19.04 4.83
N ASN A 266 4.62 -19.54 5.79
CA ASN A 266 4.84 -19.27 7.20
C ASN A 266 5.59 -20.44 7.85
N PRO A 267 6.41 -20.21 8.88
CA PRO A 267 7.08 -21.29 9.62
C PRO A 267 6.14 -22.41 10.11
N ILE A 268 4.89 -22.11 10.49
CA ILE A 268 3.87 -23.11 10.87
C ILE A 268 3.58 -24.15 9.79
N VAL A 269 3.76 -23.79 8.52
CA VAL A 269 3.49 -24.67 7.39
C VAL A 269 4.70 -25.57 7.10
N GLY A 270 5.91 -25.14 7.45
CA GLY A 270 7.16 -25.86 7.18
C GLY A 270 7.50 -25.97 5.69
N ASP A 271 8.59 -26.69 5.40
CA ASP A 271 8.92 -27.13 4.04
C ASP A 271 8.06 -28.38 3.74
N ILE A 272 6.93 -28.18 3.07
CA ILE A 272 5.89 -29.20 2.95
C ILE A 272 6.34 -30.36 2.04
N GLU A 273 6.43 -31.57 2.60
CA GLU A 273 6.26 -32.83 1.85
C GLU A 273 4.76 -33.21 1.74
N GLU A 274 4.37 -34.03 0.75
CA GLU A 274 2.94 -34.34 0.48
C GLU A 274 2.16 -34.81 1.72
N ASP A 275 2.76 -35.64 2.58
CA ASP A 275 2.12 -36.15 3.80
C ASP A 275 1.95 -35.08 4.90
N GLU A 276 2.87 -34.11 4.97
CA GLU A 276 2.81 -32.99 5.92
C GLU A 276 1.73 -31.99 5.51
N GLU A 277 1.47 -31.84 4.19
CA GLU A 277 0.39 -30.98 3.69
C GLU A 277 -0.96 -31.42 4.25
N VAL A 278 -1.22 -32.73 4.21
CA VAL A 278 -2.46 -33.32 4.71
C VAL A 278 -2.60 -33.08 6.22
N ALA A 279 -1.49 -33.16 6.97
CA ALA A 279 -1.49 -33.02 8.42
C ALA A 279 -1.88 -31.59 8.87
N TYR A 280 -1.20 -30.54 8.39
CA TYR A 280 -1.52 -29.18 8.84
C TYR A 280 -2.91 -28.75 8.38
N ARG A 281 -3.31 -29.10 7.14
CA ARG A 281 -4.64 -28.77 6.62
C ARG A 281 -5.73 -29.35 7.49
N ARG A 282 -5.59 -30.61 7.94
CA ARG A 282 -6.54 -31.24 8.87
C ARG A 282 -6.66 -30.47 10.17
N ILE A 283 -5.56 -29.99 10.74
CA ILE A 283 -5.54 -29.21 11.99
C ILE A 283 -6.20 -27.84 11.79
N VAL A 284 -5.85 -27.13 10.71
CA VAL A 284 -6.46 -25.83 10.37
C VAL A 284 -7.97 -25.96 10.17
N LEU A 285 -8.41 -26.99 9.46
CA LEU A 285 -9.84 -27.24 9.23
C LEU A 285 -10.58 -27.72 10.48
N ALA A 286 -9.88 -28.27 11.47
CA ALA A 286 -10.46 -28.58 12.77
C ALA A 286 -10.75 -27.30 13.59
N MET A 287 -9.87 -26.29 13.48
CA MET A 287 -10.07 -24.96 14.08
C MET A 287 -11.10 -24.12 13.31
N LEU A 288 -11.05 -24.18 11.98
CA LEU A 288 -11.82 -23.32 11.06
C LEU A 288 -12.66 -24.18 10.08
N PRO A 289 -13.68 -24.91 10.58
CA PRO A 289 -14.40 -25.91 9.79
C PRO A 289 -15.27 -25.34 8.66
N HIS A 290 -15.46 -24.01 8.63
CA HIS A 290 -16.29 -23.29 7.66
C HIS A 290 -15.51 -22.83 6.42
N LEU A 291 -14.17 -22.91 6.42
CA LEU A 291 -13.34 -22.51 5.27
C LEU A 291 -13.76 -23.24 4.00
N ILE A 292 -13.82 -22.53 2.87
CA ILE A 292 -14.10 -23.06 1.54
C ILE A 292 -12.79 -23.32 0.78
N ARG A 293 -11.78 -22.47 0.97
CA ARG A 293 -10.46 -22.59 0.39
C ARG A 293 -9.39 -22.38 1.46
N LEU A 294 -8.38 -23.24 1.42
CA LEU A 294 -7.15 -23.10 2.20
C LEU A 294 -5.98 -23.16 1.22
N ASP A 295 -5.14 -22.13 1.22
CA ASP A 295 -3.93 -22.03 0.40
C ASP A 295 -4.18 -22.15 -1.11
N LYS A 296 -5.27 -21.51 -1.55
CA LYS A 296 -5.82 -21.50 -2.93
C LYS A 296 -6.52 -22.80 -3.36
N ASN A 297 -6.38 -23.87 -2.60
CA ASN A 297 -7.01 -25.16 -2.88
C ASN A 297 -8.41 -25.23 -2.24
N PRO A 298 -9.42 -25.80 -2.95
CA PRO A 298 -10.73 -26.03 -2.36
C PRO A 298 -10.65 -27.08 -1.24
N VAL A 299 -11.44 -26.88 -0.19
CA VAL A 299 -11.56 -27.85 0.90
C VAL A 299 -12.50 -28.97 0.47
N LEU A 300 -11.95 -30.19 0.37
CA LEU A 300 -12.68 -31.38 -0.06
C LEU A 300 -13.54 -31.96 1.06
N TYR A 301 -14.54 -32.77 0.67
CA TYR A 301 -15.44 -33.42 1.62
C TYR A 301 -14.69 -34.32 2.62
N GLN A 302 -13.71 -35.09 2.13
CA GLN A 302 -12.93 -35.99 2.96
C GLN A 302 -12.11 -35.23 4.01
N GLU A 303 -11.44 -34.14 3.62
CA GLU A 303 -10.69 -33.28 4.55
C GLU A 303 -11.59 -32.75 5.68
N ARG A 304 -12.81 -32.31 5.36
CA ARG A 304 -13.77 -31.85 6.39
C ARG A 304 -14.15 -32.96 7.36
N ARG A 305 -14.37 -34.17 6.86
CA ARG A 305 -14.70 -35.32 7.70
C ARG A 305 -13.56 -35.65 8.64
N ASP A 306 -12.35 -35.74 8.11
CA ASP A 306 -11.14 -36.11 8.85
C ASP A 306 -10.83 -35.04 9.91
N ALA A 307 -10.94 -33.76 9.57
CA ALA A 307 -10.77 -32.65 10.51
C ALA A 307 -11.80 -32.68 11.65
N LYS A 308 -13.07 -33.00 11.35
CA LYS A 308 -14.13 -33.12 12.36
C LYS A 308 -13.92 -34.31 13.29
N GLU A 309 -13.47 -35.45 12.76
CA GLU A 309 -13.15 -36.63 13.55
C GLU A 309 -11.92 -36.37 14.45
N PHE A 310 -10.89 -35.73 13.89
CA PHE A 310 -9.71 -35.28 14.63
C PHE A 310 -10.07 -34.35 15.79
N HIS A 311 -10.86 -33.29 15.56
CA HIS A 311 -11.29 -32.38 16.63
C HIS A 311 -12.09 -33.10 17.73
N ARG A 312 -12.97 -34.04 17.36
CA ARG A 312 -13.73 -34.85 18.33
C ARG A 312 -12.79 -35.73 19.17
N GLN A 313 -11.74 -36.28 18.56
CA GLN A 313 -10.75 -37.06 19.29
C GLN A 313 -10.00 -36.19 20.29
N MET A 314 -9.53 -35.00 19.88
CA MET A 314 -8.88 -34.05 20.79
C MET A 314 -9.74 -33.73 22.03
N LEU A 315 -11.05 -33.50 21.82
CA LEU A 315 -11.98 -33.24 22.93
C LEU A 315 -12.17 -34.44 23.88
N ARG A 316 -12.04 -35.68 23.38
CA ARG A 316 -12.11 -36.89 24.21
C ARG A 316 -10.84 -37.09 25.01
N ASP A 317 -9.71 -36.78 24.39
CA ASP A 317 -8.38 -36.95 24.96
C ASP A 317 -8.01 -35.77 25.89
N GLY A 318 -8.79 -34.68 25.85
CA GLY A 318 -8.58 -33.49 26.68
C GLY A 318 -7.45 -32.58 26.19
N THR A 319 -7.00 -32.76 24.94
CA THR A 319 -5.93 -31.98 24.31
C THR A 319 -6.48 -30.70 23.66
N THR A 320 -5.66 -29.66 23.65
CA THR A 320 -5.91 -28.36 23.00
C THR A 320 -5.03 -28.22 21.75
N PHE A 321 -5.28 -27.23 20.87
CA PHE A 321 -4.36 -27.02 19.74
C PHE A 321 -3.04 -26.38 20.18
N ALA A 322 -2.99 -25.72 21.34
CA ALA A 322 -1.73 -25.29 21.96
C ALA A 322 -0.80 -26.46 22.29
N ASP A 323 -1.33 -27.65 22.59
CA ASP A 323 -0.53 -28.86 22.80
C ASP A 323 0.15 -29.36 21.49
N LEU A 324 -0.27 -28.83 20.33
CA LEU A 324 0.31 -29.13 19.02
C LEU A 324 1.38 -28.11 18.60
N ASP A 325 1.59 -27.04 19.38
CA ASP A 325 2.68 -26.10 19.11
C ASP A 325 4.01 -26.79 19.41
N VAL A 326 4.82 -26.99 18.37
CA VAL A 326 6.17 -27.55 18.53
C VAL A 326 7.11 -26.41 18.96
N ASP A 327 7.79 -26.57 20.10
CA ASP A 327 8.86 -25.64 20.49
C ASP A 327 10.03 -25.77 19.49
N PRO A 328 10.42 -24.70 18.76
CA PRO A 328 11.53 -24.77 17.80
C PRO A 328 12.92 -24.99 18.44
N ILE A 329 13.02 -25.14 19.76
CA ILE A 329 14.28 -25.05 20.52
C ILE A 329 14.84 -26.44 20.92
N ASN A 330 14.14 -27.55 20.70
CA ASN A 330 14.60 -28.88 21.13
C ASN A 330 14.79 -29.91 19.99
N THR A 331 15.27 -29.47 18.84
CA THR A 331 15.92 -30.37 17.86
C THR A 331 17.34 -29.91 17.62
N GLY A 332 18.23 -30.24 18.55
CA GLY A 332 19.68 -30.04 18.49
C GLY A 332 20.41 -31.29 18.93
#